data_AF-A0AAT9LAM5-F1
#
_entry.id   AF-A0AAT9LAM5-F1
#
_cell.length_a   1.000
_cell.length_b   1.000
_cell.length_c   1.000
_cell.angle_alpha   90.00
_cell.angle_beta   90.00
_cell.angle_gamma   90.00
#
_symmetry.space_group_name_H-M   'P 1'
#
loop_
_entity.id
_entity.type
_entity.pdbx_description
1 polymer ?
#
loop_
_entity_poly.entity_id
_entity_poly.type
_entity_poly.pdbx_seq_one_letter_code
_entity_poly.pdbx_strand_id
1 'polypeptide(L)'
;MHARTAAPSRRPARAVLLVFAMLAALLAAAVPAATPAHAAVPDRWGFAYLDNATPPPGYVPDPSRQWGSWTSPSTNPVKVDQIGLGSYVVHFPLIGGPGGIAHATAVSSTARWCQIADWKTVGPGQDVYVNCYVPSGAPANSLFTVLYTSSSGLPTTPSGSYGYLNSDSSGTVLTQHNSTGAVNAVSKGATGLWKAWLPGLGLSGNAGNLQVTAVDAKKGARCKVSDWSPGTAGQTIVVACYDASNAPYDSEWTLSYSYLRAVHGPAFAPRSFGYLWYNGSLPPLTNYNSSGATNTLAGSGAPFTVTLPSVAVPSDTSHVTAYGKGPEYCGLYASWARTSGSVRLYVACFSAGGTPVKTPFFAAYTSAV
;
A
#
# COMPACT_ATOMS: atom_id res chain seq x y z
N MET A 1 -80.37 3.21 61.71
CA MET A 1 -80.87 2.29 60.67
C MET A 1 -80.90 3.03 59.34
N HIS A 2 -80.58 2.33 58.25
CA HIS A 2 -80.58 2.78 56.83
C HIS A 2 -79.34 3.60 56.43
N ALA A 3 -78.66 3.37 55.32
CA ALA A 3 -78.59 2.26 54.36
C ALA A 3 -77.25 2.46 53.62
N ARG A 4 -76.44 1.41 53.42
CA ARG A 4 -75.23 1.47 52.58
C ARG A 4 -75.64 1.33 51.12
N THR A 5 -75.45 2.39 50.33
CA THR A 5 -75.47 2.35 48.86
C THR A 5 -74.06 2.12 48.34
N ALA A 6 -73.88 1.03 47.59
CA ALA A 6 -72.63 0.69 46.91
C ALA A 6 -72.46 1.56 45.66
N ALA A 7 -71.27 2.15 45.48
CA ALA A 7 -70.88 2.86 44.26
C ALA A 7 -70.10 1.94 43.30
N PRO A 8 -70.31 2.04 41.97
CA PRO A 8 -69.80 1.08 41.00
C PRO A 8 -68.33 1.32 40.58
N SER A 9 -67.68 0.20 40.29
CA SER A 9 -66.34 0.02 39.75
C SER A 9 -66.08 0.85 38.47
N ARG A 10 -65.16 1.82 38.54
CA ARG A 10 -64.53 2.46 37.36
C ARG A 10 -63.19 1.80 37.04
N ARG A 11 -63.22 0.58 36.52
CA ARG A 11 -62.08 -0.09 35.87
C ARG A 11 -62.38 -0.21 34.36
N PRO A 12 -62.09 0.83 33.55
CA PRO A 12 -61.30 0.51 32.35
C PRO A 12 -60.30 1.59 31.89
N ALA A 13 -60.34 2.82 32.44
CA ALA A 13 -59.58 3.94 31.85
C ALA A 13 -58.06 3.91 32.15
N ARG A 14 -57.64 3.38 33.31
CA ARG A 14 -56.22 3.32 33.70
C ARG A 14 -55.41 2.25 32.95
N ALA A 15 -56.05 1.17 32.51
CA ALA A 15 -55.37 0.10 31.79
C ALA A 15 -55.02 0.51 30.34
N VAL A 16 -55.91 1.26 29.69
CA VAL A 16 -55.71 1.72 28.31
C VAL A 16 -54.56 2.73 28.21
N LEU A 17 -54.43 3.66 29.17
CA LEU A 17 -53.34 4.64 29.21
C LEU A 17 -51.96 4.02 29.47
N LEU A 18 -51.89 2.92 30.25
CA LEU A 18 -50.63 2.19 30.48
C LEU A 18 -50.19 1.40 29.24
N VAL A 19 -51.13 0.84 28.47
CA VAL A 19 -50.81 0.10 27.23
C VAL A 19 -50.31 1.04 26.13
N PHE A 20 -50.90 2.23 25.97
CA PHE A 20 -50.40 3.22 25.00
C PHE A 20 -49.04 3.80 25.37
N ALA A 21 -48.75 4.00 26.66
CA ALA A 21 -47.44 4.46 27.12
C ALA A 21 -46.35 3.39 26.90
N MET A 22 -46.65 2.10 27.10
CA MET A 22 -45.72 1.01 26.79
C MET A 22 -45.50 0.82 25.28
N LEU A 23 -46.54 1.00 24.45
CA LEU A 23 -46.36 0.95 22.98
C LEU A 23 -45.48 2.10 22.48
N ALA A 24 -45.63 3.32 23.01
CA ALA A 24 -44.77 4.45 22.64
C ALA A 24 -43.30 4.25 23.07
N ALA A 25 -43.06 3.62 24.22
CA ALA A 25 -41.71 3.28 24.69
C ALA A 25 -41.06 2.15 23.87
N LEU A 26 -41.85 1.18 23.38
CA LEU A 26 -41.36 0.10 22.51
C LEU A 26 -41.09 0.57 21.08
N LEU A 27 -41.79 1.60 20.58
CA LEU A 27 -41.52 2.20 19.26
C LEU A 27 -40.31 3.15 19.26
N ALA A 28 -39.88 3.68 20.41
CA ALA A 28 -38.67 4.51 20.51
C ALA A 28 -37.36 3.68 20.49
N ALA A 29 -37.44 2.36 20.74
CA ALA A 29 -36.27 1.47 20.76
C ALA A 29 -35.94 0.83 19.40
N ALA A 30 -36.75 1.09 18.36
CA ALA A 30 -36.60 0.52 17.03
C ALA A 30 -36.35 1.58 15.94
N VAL A 31 -35.75 2.71 16.30
CA VAL A 31 -35.16 3.60 15.29
C VAL A 31 -33.86 2.92 14.86
N PRO A 32 -33.73 2.42 13.62
CA PRO A 32 -32.43 2.02 13.12
C PRO A 32 -31.53 3.23 13.25
N ALA A 33 -30.48 3.13 14.06
CA ALA A 33 -29.42 4.12 14.05
C ALA A 33 -29.01 4.27 12.59
N ALA A 34 -29.20 5.48 12.02
CA ALA A 34 -28.73 5.76 10.68
C ALA A 34 -27.25 5.37 10.67
N THR A 35 -26.91 4.32 9.92
CA THR A 35 -25.51 4.02 9.67
C THR A 35 -24.92 5.29 9.08
N PRO A 36 -23.81 5.80 9.61
CA PRO A 36 -23.18 6.95 8.99
C PRO A 36 -22.98 6.59 7.52
N ALA A 37 -23.51 7.41 6.63
CA ALA A 37 -23.22 7.29 5.22
C ALA A 37 -21.71 7.45 5.08
N HIS A 38 -20.99 6.34 4.99
CA HIS A 38 -19.58 6.31 4.63
C HIS A 38 -19.51 6.71 3.16
N ALA A 39 -19.63 8.00 2.88
CA ALA A 39 -19.10 8.54 1.64
C ALA A 39 -17.63 8.10 1.62
N ALA A 40 -17.26 7.29 0.62
CA ALA A 40 -15.86 6.96 0.40
C ALA A 40 -15.13 8.29 0.27
N VAL A 41 -14.28 8.64 1.24
CA VAL A 41 -13.32 9.71 1.02
C VAL A 41 -12.51 9.24 -0.19
N PRO A 42 -12.43 10.04 -1.27
CA PRO A 42 -11.69 9.64 -2.46
C PRO A 42 -10.32 9.14 -2.05
N ASP A 43 -9.89 8.02 -2.62
CA ASP A 43 -8.57 7.46 -2.35
C ASP A 43 -7.53 8.56 -2.56
N ARG A 44 -6.73 8.82 -1.52
CA ARG A 44 -5.66 9.81 -1.56
C ARG A 44 -4.39 9.10 -1.92
N TRP A 45 -3.83 9.40 -3.09
CA TRP A 45 -2.61 8.75 -3.54
C TRP A 45 -1.76 9.68 -4.38
N GLY A 46 -0.46 9.39 -4.42
CA GLY A 46 0.49 10.11 -5.24
C GLY A 46 1.75 9.29 -5.41
N PHE A 47 2.38 9.39 -6.58
CA PHE A 47 3.68 8.79 -6.84
C PHE A 47 4.62 9.78 -7.51
N ALA A 48 5.91 9.53 -7.36
CA ALA A 48 6.95 10.25 -8.07
C ALA A 48 8.19 9.38 -8.29
N TYR A 49 8.98 9.73 -9.29
CA TYR A 49 10.34 9.26 -9.48
C TYR A 49 11.30 10.43 -9.28
N LEU A 50 12.20 10.33 -8.30
CA LEU A 50 13.30 11.28 -8.20
C LEU A 50 14.36 10.93 -9.24
N ASP A 51 14.49 11.78 -10.25
CA ASP A 51 15.42 11.67 -11.39
C ASP A 51 16.73 12.44 -11.19
N ASN A 52 16.89 13.15 -10.07
CA ASN A 52 18.13 13.80 -9.65
C ASN A 52 18.50 13.37 -8.21
N ALA A 53 19.64 12.72 -8.01
CA ALA A 53 20.04 12.19 -6.70
C ALA A 53 20.50 13.28 -5.71
N THR A 54 20.77 14.49 -6.20
CA THR A 54 21.10 15.67 -5.38
C THR A 54 20.23 16.84 -5.84
N PRO A 55 18.90 16.75 -5.61
CA PRO A 55 17.99 17.78 -6.07
C PRO A 55 18.24 19.10 -5.31
N PRO A 56 18.19 20.26 -6.00
CA PRO A 56 18.15 21.55 -5.31
C PRO A 56 16.82 21.71 -4.53
N PRO A 57 16.73 22.66 -3.58
CA PRO A 57 15.47 22.97 -2.91
C PRO A 57 14.36 23.35 -3.90
N GLY A 58 13.16 22.84 -3.67
CA GLY A 58 11.97 23.01 -4.50
C GLY A 58 11.97 22.21 -5.81
N TYR A 59 12.86 21.23 -5.97
CA TYR A 59 13.01 20.48 -7.21
C TYR A 59 11.72 19.78 -7.63
N VAL A 60 11.36 19.91 -8.90
CA VAL A 60 10.23 19.24 -9.53
C VAL A 60 10.78 18.11 -10.40
N PRO A 61 10.56 16.83 -10.06
CA PRO A 61 11.02 15.72 -10.90
C PRO A 61 10.27 15.66 -12.24
N ASP A 62 10.77 14.86 -13.20
CA ASP A 62 10.12 14.64 -14.51
C ASP A 62 8.58 14.51 -14.39
N PRO A 63 7.79 15.50 -14.91
CA PRO A 63 6.33 15.49 -14.83
C PRO A 63 5.68 14.26 -15.47
N SER A 64 6.36 13.57 -16.38
CA SER A 64 5.89 12.31 -16.97
C SER A 64 6.02 11.10 -16.03
N ARG A 65 6.60 11.27 -14.83
CA ARG A 65 6.87 10.20 -13.85
C ARG A 65 6.43 10.58 -12.44
N GLN A 66 5.45 11.47 -12.35
CA GLN A 66 4.78 11.86 -11.11
C GLN A 66 3.31 12.15 -11.38
N TRP A 67 2.45 11.84 -10.40
CA TRP A 67 1.02 12.13 -10.45
C TRP A 67 0.37 11.92 -9.08
N GLY A 68 -0.91 12.26 -8.96
CA GLY A 68 -1.75 11.76 -7.88
C GLY A 68 -3.22 12.14 -8.00
N SER A 69 -3.95 11.90 -6.93
CA SER A 69 -5.41 11.97 -6.87
C SER A 69 -5.97 13.40 -6.68
N TRP A 70 -5.12 14.42 -6.67
CA TRP A 70 -5.55 15.80 -6.46
C TRP A 70 -6.01 16.48 -7.75
N THR A 71 -6.69 17.61 -7.60
CA THR A 71 -7.15 18.42 -8.74
C THR A 71 -5.97 19.13 -9.42
N SER A 72 -5.96 19.09 -10.75
CA SER A 72 -4.91 19.70 -11.60
C SER A 72 -3.46 19.28 -11.25
N PRO A 73 -3.08 18.00 -11.39
CA PRO A 73 -1.72 17.54 -11.08
C PRO A 73 -0.61 18.22 -11.87
N SER A 74 -0.90 18.68 -13.08
CA SER A 74 0.08 19.40 -13.90
C SER A 74 0.43 20.80 -13.37
N THR A 75 -0.46 21.46 -12.63
CA THR A 75 -0.22 22.80 -12.06
C THR A 75 0.23 22.75 -10.61
N ASN A 76 0.02 21.62 -9.94
CA ASN A 76 0.50 21.34 -8.59
C ASN A 76 1.40 20.10 -8.63
N PRO A 77 2.63 20.20 -9.14
CA PRO A 77 3.52 19.05 -9.21
C PRO A 77 4.03 18.66 -7.82
N VAL A 78 4.40 17.39 -7.69
CA VAL A 78 5.22 16.88 -6.59
C VAL A 78 6.56 17.61 -6.60
N LYS A 79 7.03 17.96 -5.40
CA LYS A 79 8.36 18.54 -5.17
C LYS A 79 9.18 17.61 -4.29
N VAL A 80 10.49 17.61 -4.45
CA VAL A 80 11.40 16.82 -3.63
C VAL A 80 12.54 17.71 -3.13
N ASP A 81 12.74 17.71 -1.82
CA ASP A 81 13.86 18.39 -1.19
C ASP A 81 14.83 17.36 -0.61
N GLN A 82 16.13 17.58 -0.83
CA GLN A 82 17.16 16.88 -0.09
C GLN A 82 17.38 17.56 1.26
N ILE A 83 17.18 16.80 2.36
CA ILE A 83 17.29 17.30 3.74
C ILE A 83 18.54 16.76 4.47
N GLY A 84 19.29 15.89 3.81
CA GLY A 84 20.55 15.32 4.29
C GLY A 84 21.16 14.36 3.27
N LEU A 85 22.36 13.85 3.53
CA LEU A 85 22.97 12.82 2.69
C LEU A 85 22.07 11.58 2.66
N GLY A 86 21.57 11.21 1.49
CA GLY A 86 20.65 10.09 1.31
C GLY A 86 19.26 10.30 1.92
N SER A 87 18.92 11.49 2.41
CA SER A 87 17.64 11.79 3.06
C SER A 87 16.86 12.85 2.30
N TYR A 88 15.60 12.56 2.03
CA TYR A 88 14.73 13.39 1.20
C TYR A 88 13.35 13.55 1.84
N VAL A 89 12.68 14.64 1.52
CA VAL A 89 11.24 14.80 1.72
C VAL A 89 10.57 14.99 0.37
N VAL A 90 9.49 14.26 0.15
CA VAL A 90 8.68 14.28 -1.05
C VAL A 90 7.34 14.93 -0.69
N HIS A 91 7.05 16.07 -1.31
CA HIS A 91 5.87 16.87 -1.06
C HIS A 91 4.78 16.53 -2.08
N PHE A 92 3.82 15.70 -1.69
CA PHE A 92 2.62 15.48 -2.48
C PHE A 92 1.57 16.55 -2.15
N PRO A 93 1.11 17.34 -3.13
CA PRO A 93 0.15 18.40 -2.86
C PRO A 93 -1.27 17.85 -2.74
N LEU A 94 -2.09 18.51 -1.91
CA LEU A 94 -3.55 18.37 -1.89
C LEU A 94 -4.09 16.94 -1.61
N ILE A 95 -3.26 16.05 -1.06
CA ILE A 95 -3.64 14.70 -0.61
C ILE A 95 -3.42 14.47 0.88
N GLY A 96 -3.27 15.56 1.65
CA GLY A 96 -3.14 15.49 3.09
C GLY A 96 -4.33 14.79 3.74
N GLY A 97 -4.04 13.95 4.74
CA GLY A 97 -5.05 13.29 5.55
C GLY A 97 -4.47 12.17 6.41
N PRO A 98 -5.23 11.68 7.40
CA PRO A 98 -4.74 10.68 8.32
C PRO A 98 -4.50 9.33 7.62
N GLY A 99 -3.52 8.59 8.14
CA GLY A 99 -3.30 7.20 7.80
C GLY A 99 -2.53 6.97 6.50
N GLY A 100 -2.93 5.93 5.77
CA GLY A 100 -2.25 5.46 4.57
C GLY A 100 -0.96 4.70 4.85
N ILE A 101 -0.27 4.37 3.76
CA ILE A 101 1.05 3.75 3.72
C ILE A 101 1.90 4.42 2.64
N ALA A 102 3.22 4.31 2.78
CA ALA A 102 4.16 4.67 1.74
C ALA A 102 5.06 3.49 1.34
N HIS A 103 5.48 3.49 0.08
CA HIS A 103 6.48 2.57 -0.47
C HIS A 103 7.57 3.35 -1.17
N ALA A 104 8.80 2.82 -1.13
CA ALA A 104 9.92 3.33 -1.89
C ALA A 104 10.72 2.19 -2.51
N THR A 105 11.22 2.42 -3.72
CA THR A 105 12.12 1.48 -4.42
C THR A 105 13.32 2.26 -4.95
N ALA A 106 14.53 1.82 -4.59
CA ALA A 106 15.74 2.45 -5.12
C ALA A 106 15.86 2.23 -6.64
N VAL A 107 16.34 3.25 -7.33
CA VAL A 107 16.68 3.21 -8.76
C VAL A 107 18.18 3.46 -8.89
N SER A 108 18.96 2.42 -9.17
CA SER A 108 20.42 2.50 -9.22
C SER A 108 21.04 1.29 -9.92
N SER A 109 22.06 1.52 -10.74
CA SER A 109 22.87 0.46 -11.36
C SER A 109 23.82 -0.23 -10.37
N THR A 110 24.03 0.39 -9.21
CA THR A 110 24.78 -0.16 -8.08
C THR A 110 23.85 -0.53 -6.94
N ALA A 111 24.30 -1.40 -6.04
CA ALA A 111 23.50 -1.87 -4.92
C ALA A 111 23.12 -0.71 -4.00
N ARG A 112 21.83 -0.38 -3.95
CA ARG A 112 21.23 0.63 -3.09
C ARG A 112 19.88 0.13 -2.60
N TRP A 113 19.46 0.57 -1.43
CA TRP A 113 18.06 0.51 -1.05
C TRP A 113 17.61 1.88 -0.56
N CYS A 114 16.31 2.12 -0.70
CA CYS A 114 15.65 3.27 -0.13
C CYS A 114 14.47 2.74 0.69
N GLN A 115 14.24 3.35 1.84
CA GLN A 115 13.17 3.02 2.76
C GLN A 115 12.39 4.27 3.11
N ILE A 116 11.23 4.08 3.75
CA ILE A 116 10.48 5.19 4.32
C ILE A 116 11.07 5.53 5.69
N ALA A 117 11.21 6.81 5.98
CA ALA A 117 11.57 7.27 7.32
C ALA A 117 10.32 7.63 8.12
N ASP A 118 9.38 8.32 7.50
CA ASP A 118 8.10 8.76 8.07
C ASP A 118 7.19 9.28 6.94
N TRP A 119 5.92 9.53 7.22
CA TRP A 119 5.04 10.36 6.41
C TRP A 119 4.04 11.11 7.29
N LYS A 120 3.74 12.36 6.94
CA LYS A 120 2.78 13.17 7.70
C LYS A 120 2.08 14.20 6.84
N THR A 121 0.89 14.58 7.28
CA THR A 121 0.14 15.67 6.65
C THR A 121 0.77 17.01 7.00
N VAL A 122 1.01 17.84 5.99
CA VAL A 122 1.57 19.19 6.13
C VAL A 122 0.70 20.18 5.36
N GLY A 123 -0.05 21.00 6.10
CA GLY A 123 -1.08 21.85 5.51
C GLY A 123 -2.08 20.98 4.69
N PRO A 124 -2.32 21.30 3.41
CA PRO A 124 -3.18 20.48 2.56
C PRO A 124 -2.44 19.30 1.88
N GLY A 125 -1.12 19.22 2.02
CA GLY A 125 -0.29 18.20 1.38
C GLY A 125 0.06 17.03 2.29
N GLN A 126 0.77 16.07 1.71
CA GLN A 126 1.33 14.92 2.40
C GLN A 126 2.84 14.86 2.12
N ASP A 127 3.63 14.93 3.17
CA ASP A 127 5.08 14.77 3.10
C ASP A 127 5.43 13.30 3.34
N VAL A 128 6.26 12.73 2.48
CA VAL A 128 6.85 11.39 2.63
C VAL A 128 8.36 11.53 2.74
N TYR A 129 8.94 11.05 3.84
CA TYR A 129 10.36 11.09 4.08
C TYR A 129 11.00 9.77 3.61
N VAL A 130 12.07 9.87 2.82
CA VAL A 130 12.77 8.72 2.23
C VAL A 130 14.24 8.77 2.63
N ASN A 131 14.77 7.64 3.10
CA ASN A 131 16.18 7.48 3.41
C ASN A 131 16.78 6.38 2.51
N CYS A 132 17.93 6.66 1.90
CA CYS A 132 18.63 5.76 0.99
C CYS A 132 20.04 5.45 1.50
N TYR A 133 20.48 4.21 1.27
CA TYR A 133 21.72 3.68 1.84
C TYR A 133 22.50 2.83 0.83
N VAL A 134 23.82 2.75 1.05
CA VAL A 134 24.71 1.74 0.44
C VAL A 134 24.70 0.44 1.26
N PRO A 135 25.16 -0.71 0.72
CA PRO A 135 25.14 -2.04 1.39
C PRO A 135 25.68 -2.04 2.82
N SER A 136 26.65 -1.18 3.14
CA SER A 136 27.23 -1.05 4.48
C SER A 136 26.34 -0.36 5.51
N GLY A 137 25.19 0.20 5.11
CA GLY A 137 24.31 0.99 5.98
C GLY A 137 24.65 2.48 6.05
N ALA A 138 25.67 2.95 5.32
CA ALA A 138 25.94 4.38 5.27
C ALA A 138 24.87 5.11 4.43
N PRO A 139 24.35 6.27 4.88
CA PRO A 139 23.44 7.09 4.10
C PRO A 139 24.10 7.50 2.79
N ALA A 140 23.36 7.46 1.69
CA ALA A 140 23.91 7.78 0.39
C ALA A 140 22.85 8.24 -0.61
N ASN A 141 23.22 9.24 -1.42
CA ASN A 141 22.34 9.76 -2.45
C ASN A 141 22.00 8.70 -3.50
N SER A 142 20.73 8.65 -3.92
CA SER A 142 20.20 7.66 -4.85
C SER A 142 18.93 8.21 -5.50
N LEU A 143 18.67 7.78 -6.73
CA LEU A 143 17.36 7.92 -7.35
C LEU A 143 16.41 6.89 -6.72
N PHE A 144 15.11 7.17 -6.72
CA PHE A 144 14.10 6.27 -6.18
C PHE A 144 12.72 6.56 -6.77
N THR A 145 11.85 5.55 -6.77
CA THR A 145 10.40 5.75 -6.86
C THR A 145 9.79 5.78 -5.47
N VAL A 146 8.73 6.54 -5.33
CA VAL A 146 7.95 6.66 -4.10
C VAL A 146 6.47 6.64 -4.45
N LEU A 147 5.69 6.03 -3.57
CA LEU A 147 4.23 5.99 -3.61
C LEU A 147 3.69 6.24 -2.22
N TYR A 148 2.68 7.09 -2.12
CA TYR A 148 1.78 7.18 -0.98
C TYR A 148 0.37 6.79 -1.41
N THR A 149 -0.34 6.08 -0.54
CA THR A 149 -1.76 5.76 -0.75
C THR A 149 -2.49 5.63 0.58
N SER A 150 -3.71 6.17 0.62
CA SER A 150 -4.68 6.00 1.68
C SER A 150 -6.05 5.75 1.06
N SER A 151 -6.66 4.63 1.41
CA SER A 151 -7.97 4.24 0.91
C SER A 151 -9.02 4.22 2.01
N SER A 152 -10.26 4.50 1.63
CA SER A 152 -11.38 4.49 2.57
C SER A 152 -12.66 4.00 1.90
N GLY A 153 -13.59 3.51 2.72
CA GLY A 153 -14.88 3.02 2.25
C GLY A 153 -14.78 1.70 1.50
N LEU A 154 -15.92 1.26 0.97
CA LEU A 154 -16.04 0.06 0.15
C LEU A 154 -16.28 0.46 -1.30
N PRO A 155 -15.53 -0.09 -2.27
CA PRO A 155 -15.81 0.15 -3.67
C PRO A 155 -17.21 -0.34 -4.03
N THR A 156 -18.00 0.49 -4.70
CA THR A 156 -19.38 0.18 -5.09
C THR A 156 -19.48 -0.98 -6.09
N THR A 157 -18.40 -1.23 -6.84
CA THR A 157 -18.24 -2.39 -7.72
C THR A 157 -16.86 -3.03 -7.45
N PRO A 158 -16.80 -4.23 -6.84
CA PRO A 158 -15.53 -4.87 -6.55
C PRO A 158 -14.96 -5.48 -7.84
N SER A 159 -14.23 -4.69 -8.63
CA SER A 159 -13.24 -5.27 -9.55
C SER A 159 -11.96 -5.53 -8.75
N GLY A 160 -11.53 -6.80 -8.69
CA GLY A 160 -10.32 -7.17 -7.96
C GLY A 160 -10.37 -6.97 -6.44
N SER A 161 -9.20 -7.03 -5.81
CA SER A 161 -9.01 -6.89 -4.36
C SER A 161 -7.84 -5.96 -4.06
N TYR A 162 -7.98 -5.13 -3.03
CA TYR A 162 -6.90 -4.29 -2.53
C TYR A 162 -6.91 -4.26 -1.01
N GLY A 163 -5.72 -4.27 -0.41
CA GLY A 163 -5.57 -4.03 1.00
C GLY A 163 -4.17 -3.57 1.33
N TYR A 164 -4.04 -2.83 2.42
CA TYR A 164 -2.75 -2.48 2.98
C TYR A 164 -2.79 -2.49 4.49
N LEU A 165 -1.61 -2.49 5.08
CA LEU A 165 -1.44 -2.18 6.49
C LEU A 165 -0.07 -1.54 6.74
N ASN A 166 -0.02 -0.69 7.76
CA ASN A 166 1.19 -0.26 8.44
C ASN A 166 1.25 -0.96 9.80
N SER A 167 2.38 -1.59 10.12
CA SER A 167 2.59 -2.24 11.42
C SER A 167 3.85 -1.73 12.07
N ASP A 168 3.75 -1.39 13.35
CA ASP A 168 4.92 -1.06 14.15
C ASP A 168 5.81 -2.28 14.43
N SER A 169 6.95 -2.04 15.07
CA SER A 169 7.92 -3.08 15.46
C SER A 169 7.41 -4.10 16.48
N SER A 170 6.30 -3.82 17.16
CA SER A 170 5.63 -4.74 18.10
C SER A 170 4.59 -5.63 17.41
N GLY A 171 4.23 -5.34 16.17
CA GLY A 171 3.16 -6.01 15.44
C GLY A 171 1.79 -5.35 15.61
N THR A 172 1.73 -4.12 16.13
CA THR A 172 0.50 -3.34 16.23
C THR A 172 0.18 -2.71 14.88
N VAL A 173 -1.06 -2.91 14.40
CA VAL A 173 -1.55 -2.28 13.18
C VAL A 173 -1.84 -0.80 13.46
N LEU A 174 -1.04 0.08 12.85
CA LEU A 174 -1.17 1.54 12.97
C LEU A 174 -2.21 2.11 11.99
N THR A 175 -2.18 1.63 10.75
CA THR A 175 -3.11 2.02 9.69
C THR A 175 -3.42 0.80 8.83
N GLN A 176 -4.61 0.75 8.23
CA GLN A 176 -4.98 -0.34 7.34
C GLN A 176 -6.14 0.02 6.41
N HIS A 177 -6.27 -0.77 5.34
CA HIS A 177 -7.45 -0.82 4.50
C HIS A 177 -7.65 -2.23 3.97
N ASN A 178 -8.90 -2.61 3.76
CA ASN A 178 -9.28 -3.86 3.12
C ASN A 178 -10.53 -3.61 2.28
N SER A 179 -10.44 -3.87 0.98
CA SER A 179 -11.52 -3.58 0.03
C SER A 179 -12.78 -4.44 0.23
N THR A 180 -12.74 -5.46 1.11
CA THR A 180 -13.91 -6.26 1.50
C THR A 180 -14.57 -5.76 2.78
N GLY A 181 -13.97 -4.77 3.45
CA GLY A 181 -14.43 -4.26 4.75
C GLY A 181 -13.99 -5.08 5.96
N ALA A 182 -13.28 -6.19 5.74
CA ALA A 182 -12.73 -6.99 6.82
C ALA A 182 -11.52 -6.30 7.48
N VAL A 183 -11.17 -6.73 8.69
CA VAL A 183 -10.07 -6.15 9.48
C VAL A 183 -8.80 -6.97 9.26
N ASN A 184 -7.74 -6.33 8.74
CA ASN A 184 -6.42 -6.93 8.65
C ASN A 184 -5.81 -7.09 10.05
N ALA A 185 -4.99 -8.12 10.23
CA ALA A 185 -4.32 -8.39 11.50
C ALA A 185 -2.84 -8.68 11.28
N VAL A 186 -2.05 -8.42 12.31
CA VAL A 186 -0.63 -8.76 12.35
C VAL A 186 -0.35 -9.52 13.64
N SER A 187 0.47 -10.57 13.54
CA SER A 187 1.05 -11.24 14.69
C SER A 187 2.56 -11.24 14.55
N LYS A 188 3.26 -10.68 15.55
CA LYS A 188 4.73 -10.71 15.62
C LYS A 188 5.22 -12.13 15.90
N GLY A 189 6.25 -12.55 15.18
CA GLY A 189 6.96 -13.81 15.37
C GLY A 189 8.29 -13.61 16.08
N ALA A 190 9.33 -14.30 15.62
CA ALA A 190 10.71 -14.02 16.04
C ALA A 190 11.15 -12.62 15.58
N THR A 191 12.31 -12.15 16.07
CA THR A 191 12.89 -10.86 15.68
C THR A 191 12.93 -10.72 14.16
N GLY A 192 12.45 -9.58 13.66
CA GLY A 192 12.39 -9.27 12.25
C GLY A 192 11.37 -10.10 11.46
N LEU A 193 10.43 -10.81 12.10
CA LEU A 193 9.41 -11.61 11.42
C LEU A 193 8.00 -11.28 11.92
N TRP A 194 7.08 -11.06 10.98
CA TRP A 194 5.66 -10.87 11.25
C TRP A 194 4.82 -11.67 10.29
N LYS A 195 3.66 -12.10 10.76
CA LYS A 195 2.61 -12.70 9.92
C LYS A 195 1.45 -11.70 9.82
N ALA A 196 1.21 -11.21 8.61
CA ALA A 196 0.05 -10.44 8.23
C ALA A 196 -1.07 -11.36 7.75
N TRP A 197 -2.30 -11.05 8.15
CA TRP A 197 -3.52 -11.69 7.69
C TRP A 197 -4.44 -10.65 7.04
N LEU A 198 -4.75 -10.86 5.76
CA LEU A 198 -5.65 -10.02 4.98
C LEU A 198 -6.92 -10.82 4.63
N PRO A 199 -7.95 -10.80 5.50
CA PRO A 199 -9.17 -11.61 5.31
C PRO A 199 -9.96 -11.17 4.08
N GLY A 200 -10.60 -12.13 3.41
CA GLY A 200 -11.50 -11.92 2.28
C GLY A 200 -10.83 -11.47 0.98
N LEU A 201 -9.56 -11.09 0.99
CA LEU A 201 -8.87 -10.60 -0.20
C LEU A 201 -8.39 -11.75 -1.09
N GLY A 202 -8.47 -11.53 -2.41
CA GLY A 202 -7.80 -12.35 -3.39
C GLY A 202 -8.45 -13.70 -3.66
N LEU A 203 -7.64 -14.65 -4.12
CA LEU A 203 -8.03 -16.02 -4.42
C LEU A 203 -7.34 -17.00 -3.47
N SER A 204 -7.77 -18.25 -3.48
CA SER A 204 -7.15 -19.34 -2.70
C SER A 204 -5.79 -19.82 -3.23
N GLY A 205 -5.34 -19.31 -4.38
CA GLY A 205 -4.00 -19.50 -4.92
C GLY A 205 -3.25 -18.17 -5.02
N ASN A 206 -1.94 -18.21 -5.33
CA ASN A 206 -1.13 -16.99 -5.44
C ASN A 206 -1.68 -16.16 -6.60
N ALA A 207 -2.33 -15.05 -6.28
CA ALA A 207 -2.97 -14.16 -7.23
C ALA A 207 -2.73 -12.71 -6.81
N GLY A 208 -2.30 -11.86 -7.74
CA GLY A 208 -2.00 -10.46 -7.45
C GLY A 208 -0.52 -10.16 -7.25
N ASN A 209 -0.25 -9.07 -6.53
CA ASN A 209 1.06 -8.54 -6.24
C ASN A 209 1.15 -8.07 -4.79
N LEU A 210 2.35 -8.08 -4.23
CA LEU A 210 2.65 -7.61 -2.88
C LEU A 210 3.80 -6.61 -2.95
N GLN A 211 3.70 -5.50 -2.22
CA GLN A 211 4.81 -4.59 -1.98
C GLN A 211 5.04 -4.43 -0.49
N VAL A 212 6.30 -4.43 -0.08
CA VAL A 212 6.72 -4.22 1.31
C VAL A 212 7.88 -3.23 1.33
N THR A 213 7.83 -2.30 2.28
CA THR A 213 8.93 -1.34 2.53
C THR A 213 9.10 -1.17 4.05
N ALA A 214 10.35 -1.02 4.49
CA ALA A 214 10.64 -0.69 5.88
C ALA A 214 10.29 0.78 6.18
N VAL A 215 9.90 1.03 7.43
CA VAL A 215 9.72 2.37 8.00
C VAL A 215 10.65 2.50 9.19
N ASP A 216 11.71 3.29 9.05
CA ASP A 216 12.64 3.58 10.14
C ASP A 216 13.39 4.90 9.86
N ALA A 217 13.25 5.88 10.75
CA ALA A 217 13.92 7.17 10.64
C ALA A 217 15.36 7.17 11.17
N LYS A 218 15.74 6.17 11.98
CA LYS A 218 16.97 6.13 12.77
C LYS A 218 18.04 5.24 12.16
N LYS A 219 17.65 4.12 11.55
CA LYS A 219 18.59 3.11 11.05
C LYS A 219 18.16 2.57 9.69
N GLY A 220 19.13 2.13 8.90
CA GLY A 220 18.88 1.41 7.66
C GLY A 220 18.23 0.05 7.93
N ALA A 221 17.03 -0.15 7.39
CA ALA A 221 16.23 -1.36 7.47
C ALA A 221 15.69 -1.75 6.09
N ARG A 222 15.57 -3.04 5.84
CA ARG A 222 15.03 -3.61 4.60
C ARG A 222 13.99 -4.64 4.97
N CYS A 223 12.74 -4.34 4.65
CA CYS A 223 11.62 -5.25 4.84
C CYS A 223 11.14 -5.78 3.50
N LYS A 224 10.76 -7.05 3.46
CA LYS A 224 10.30 -7.73 2.24
C LYS A 224 9.31 -8.85 2.54
N VAL A 225 8.71 -9.41 1.50
CA VAL A 225 7.87 -10.60 1.62
C VAL A 225 8.77 -11.82 1.79
N SER A 226 8.74 -12.46 2.95
CA SER A 226 9.46 -13.70 3.21
C SER A 226 8.73 -14.92 2.68
N ASP A 227 7.41 -14.94 2.83
CA ASP A 227 6.55 -16.04 2.41
C ASP A 227 5.11 -15.56 2.16
N TRP A 228 4.36 -16.32 1.37
CA TRP A 228 2.98 -16.00 1.03
C TRP A 228 2.15 -17.28 0.87
N SER A 229 1.17 -17.44 1.77
CA SER A 229 0.22 -18.55 1.80
C SER A 229 -1.22 -18.02 1.63
N PRO A 230 -1.72 -17.96 0.39
CA PRO A 230 -3.14 -17.73 0.10
C PRO A 230 -4.03 -18.84 0.68
N GLY A 231 -5.29 -18.51 0.96
CA GLY A 231 -6.31 -19.45 1.38
C GLY A 231 -7.71 -18.99 0.98
N THR A 232 -8.71 -19.85 1.14
CA THR A 232 -10.10 -19.52 0.79
C THR A 232 -10.68 -18.36 1.60
N ALA A 233 -10.11 -18.09 2.78
CA ALA A 233 -10.55 -17.02 3.68
C ALA A 233 -9.74 -15.72 3.56
N GLY A 234 -8.70 -15.66 2.72
CA GLY A 234 -7.82 -14.48 2.60
C GLY A 234 -6.36 -14.81 2.37
N GLN A 235 -5.49 -13.83 2.58
CA GLN A 235 -4.06 -13.92 2.32
C GLN A 235 -3.26 -13.92 3.62
N THR A 236 -2.39 -14.92 3.82
CA THR A 236 -1.37 -14.91 4.88
C THR A 236 -0.02 -14.54 4.28
N ILE A 237 0.58 -13.44 4.73
CA ILE A 237 1.87 -12.95 4.24
C ILE A 237 2.84 -12.91 5.41
N VAL A 238 4.04 -13.47 5.23
CA VAL A 238 5.13 -13.32 6.19
C VAL A 238 6.02 -12.19 5.73
N VAL A 239 6.20 -11.17 6.57
CA VAL A 239 7.14 -10.07 6.34
C VAL A 239 8.42 -10.34 7.12
N ALA A 240 9.56 -10.19 6.46
CA ALA A 240 10.88 -10.24 7.09
C ALA A 240 11.60 -8.91 6.95
N CYS A 241 12.21 -8.43 8.04
CA CYS A 241 13.01 -7.22 8.07
C CYS A 241 14.42 -7.50 8.56
N TYR A 242 15.39 -6.84 7.94
CA TYR A 242 16.81 -6.92 8.26
C TYR A 242 17.40 -5.53 8.41
N ASP A 243 18.33 -5.36 9.34
CA ASP A 243 19.11 -4.13 9.45
C ASP A 243 20.23 -4.07 8.39
N ALA A 244 21.02 -2.99 8.43
CA ALA A 244 22.19 -2.82 7.58
C ALA A 244 23.32 -3.83 7.85
N SER A 245 23.37 -4.45 9.04
CA SER A 245 24.30 -5.54 9.35
C SER A 245 23.82 -6.90 8.84
N ASN A 246 22.63 -6.93 8.21
CA ASN A 246 21.95 -8.11 7.69
C ASN A 246 21.39 -9.04 8.77
N ALA A 247 21.30 -8.56 10.02
CA ALA A 247 20.64 -9.29 11.10
C ALA A 247 19.12 -9.06 11.03
N PRO A 248 18.29 -10.05 11.41
CA PRO A 248 16.86 -9.82 11.60
C PRO A 248 16.61 -8.66 12.55
N TYR A 249 15.70 -7.75 12.19
CA TYR A 249 15.52 -6.47 12.88
C TYR A 249 14.05 -6.10 13.01
N ASP A 250 13.64 -5.74 14.24
CA ASP A 250 12.29 -5.27 14.52
C ASP A 250 12.13 -3.80 14.08
N SER A 251 11.63 -3.59 12.87
CA SER A 251 11.30 -2.29 12.28
C SER A 251 9.78 -2.12 12.14
N GLU A 252 9.30 -0.88 12.04
CA GLU A 252 7.98 -0.62 11.43
C GLU A 252 8.06 -0.94 9.93
N TRP A 253 6.94 -1.32 9.32
CA TRP A 253 6.87 -1.69 7.90
C TRP A 253 5.47 -1.49 7.31
N THR A 254 5.45 -1.21 6.01
CA THR A 254 4.23 -1.13 5.20
C THR A 254 4.09 -2.35 4.30
N LEU A 255 2.86 -2.79 4.09
CA LEU A 255 2.49 -3.86 3.16
C LEU A 255 1.28 -3.41 2.33
N SER A 256 1.33 -3.65 1.03
CA SER A 256 0.16 -3.59 0.15
C SER A 256 -0.03 -4.90 -0.62
N TYR A 257 -1.28 -5.25 -0.84
CA TYR A 257 -1.73 -6.36 -1.68
C TYR A 257 -2.69 -5.83 -2.75
N SER A 258 -2.45 -6.18 -4.00
CA SER A 258 -3.31 -5.80 -5.13
C SER A 258 -3.56 -6.99 -6.05
N TYR A 259 -4.82 -7.28 -6.33
CA TYR A 259 -5.24 -8.27 -7.34
C TYR A 259 -6.21 -7.61 -8.32
N LEU A 260 -5.89 -7.66 -9.62
CA LEU A 260 -6.62 -6.96 -10.69
C LEU A 260 -6.79 -5.45 -10.41
N ARG A 261 -5.86 -4.88 -9.65
CA ARG A 261 -5.77 -3.45 -9.31
C ARG A 261 -4.34 -3.00 -9.38
N ALA A 262 -4.15 -1.71 -9.64
CA ALA A 262 -2.86 -1.07 -9.51
C ALA A 262 -2.36 -1.08 -8.05
N VAL A 263 -1.05 -0.92 -7.87
CA VAL A 263 -0.39 -0.99 -6.55
C VAL A 263 -0.87 0.10 -5.58
N HIS A 264 -1.34 1.24 -6.09
CA HIS A 264 -1.90 2.30 -5.24
C HIS A 264 -3.40 2.14 -4.94
N GLY A 265 -4.03 1.10 -5.49
CA GLY A 265 -5.32 0.56 -5.07
C GLY A 265 -6.59 1.36 -5.29
N PRO A 266 -6.67 2.36 -6.21
CA PRO A 266 -7.83 3.24 -6.28
C PRO A 266 -9.08 2.43 -6.62
N ALA A 267 -10.23 2.85 -6.09
CA ALA A 267 -11.53 2.22 -6.27
C ALA A 267 -11.91 2.08 -7.76
N PHE A 268 -11.44 3.02 -8.59
CA PHE A 268 -11.48 2.91 -10.05
C PHE A 268 -10.05 2.70 -10.53
N ALA A 269 -9.77 1.51 -11.07
CA ALA A 269 -8.44 1.16 -11.53
C ALA A 269 -7.97 2.13 -12.64
N PRO A 270 -6.71 2.58 -12.64
CA PRO A 270 -6.12 3.17 -13.84
C PRO A 270 -6.22 2.15 -14.98
N ARG A 271 -6.39 2.61 -16.21
CA ARG A 271 -6.57 1.74 -17.37
C ARG A 271 -5.29 1.01 -17.73
N SER A 272 -4.13 1.54 -17.35
CA SER A 272 -2.82 1.02 -17.76
C SER A 272 -1.95 0.64 -16.56
N PHE A 273 -1.99 -0.63 -16.16
CA PHE A 273 -1.12 -1.16 -15.11
C PHE A 273 -0.80 -2.62 -15.36
N GLY A 274 0.21 -3.12 -14.66
CA GLY A 274 0.53 -4.52 -14.67
C GLY A 274 1.46 -4.88 -13.53
N TYR A 275 1.50 -6.16 -13.23
CA TYR A 275 2.37 -6.68 -12.20
C TYR A 275 2.85 -8.07 -12.56
N LEU A 276 4.01 -8.44 -12.03
CA LEU A 276 4.47 -9.81 -12.03
C LEU A 276 5.09 -10.23 -10.69
N TRP A 277 5.05 -11.53 -10.43
CA TRP A 277 5.88 -12.18 -9.43
C TRP A 277 6.80 -13.17 -10.13
N TYR A 278 8.11 -12.99 -9.96
CA TYR A 278 9.10 -13.97 -10.34
C TYR A 278 9.50 -14.79 -9.12
N ASN A 279 9.27 -16.10 -9.17
CA ASN A 279 9.68 -17.06 -8.13
C ASN A 279 10.28 -18.32 -8.74
N GLY A 280 11.33 -18.15 -9.55
CA GLY A 280 11.87 -19.21 -10.41
C GLY A 280 11.07 -19.42 -11.70
N SER A 281 9.76 -19.13 -11.67
CA SER A 281 8.85 -19.06 -12.82
C SER A 281 7.95 -17.81 -12.71
N LEU A 282 7.03 -17.63 -13.66
CA LEU A 282 5.98 -16.60 -13.63
C LEU A 282 4.62 -17.27 -13.43
N PRO A 283 4.11 -17.42 -12.18
CA PRO A 283 2.80 -18.01 -11.96
C PRO A 283 1.69 -17.19 -12.65
N PRO A 284 0.70 -17.82 -13.31
CA PRO A 284 -0.26 -17.11 -14.17
C PRO A 284 -1.05 -16.01 -13.47
N LEU A 285 -1.58 -16.28 -12.26
CA LEU A 285 -2.42 -15.35 -11.52
C LEU A 285 -1.65 -14.19 -10.86
N THR A 286 -0.33 -14.29 -10.85
CA THR A 286 0.58 -13.23 -10.42
C THR A 286 1.27 -12.55 -11.59
N ASN A 287 0.91 -12.85 -12.84
CA ASN A 287 1.40 -12.17 -14.04
C ASN A 287 0.22 -11.53 -14.79
N TYR A 288 -0.04 -10.26 -14.49
CA TYR A 288 -1.24 -9.56 -14.97
C TYR A 288 -0.88 -8.29 -15.74
N ASN A 289 -1.65 -8.03 -16.80
CA ASN A 289 -1.58 -6.81 -17.59
C ASN A 289 -3.00 -6.33 -17.89
N SER A 290 -3.30 -5.07 -17.60
CA SER A 290 -4.65 -4.51 -17.76
C SER A 290 -5.11 -4.42 -19.22
N SER A 291 -4.20 -4.46 -20.19
CA SER A 291 -4.53 -4.52 -21.62
C SER A 291 -4.95 -5.91 -22.10
N GLY A 292 -4.82 -6.94 -21.26
CA GLY A 292 -5.01 -8.34 -21.64
C GLY A 292 -3.79 -9.01 -22.28
N ALA A 293 -2.70 -8.27 -22.49
CA ALA A 293 -1.42 -8.84 -22.95
C ALA A 293 -0.76 -9.73 -21.86
N THR A 294 0.26 -10.48 -22.24
CA THR A 294 1.08 -11.25 -21.28
C THR A 294 2.40 -10.53 -21.01
N ASN A 295 2.72 -10.28 -19.73
CA ASN A 295 4.05 -9.76 -19.42
C ASN A 295 5.08 -10.88 -19.54
N THR A 296 6.29 -10.51 -19.94
CA THR A 296 7.41 -11.43 -20.11
C THR A 296 8.59 -11.02 -19.24
N LEU A 297 9.41 -12.00 -18.90
CA LEU A 297 10.65 -11.82 -18.16
C LEU A 297 11.80 -12.37 -19.01
N ALA A 298 12.84 -11.56 -19.19
CA ALA A 298 14.08 -11.95 -19.83
C ALA A 298 15.29 -11.61 -18.95
N GLY A 299 16.46 -12.16 -19.30
CA GLY A 299 17.69 -12.01 -18.53
C GLY A 299 17.81 -12.98 -17.37
N SER A 300 18.93 -12.90 -16.64
CA SER A 300 19.31 -13.87 -15.60
C SER A 300 19.77 -13.22 -14.29
N GLY A 301 19.38 -11.98 -14.01
CA GLY A 301 19.86 -11.18 -12.87
C GLY A 301 20.33 -9.80 -13.30
N ALA A 302 20.84 -8.98 -12.38
CA ALA A 302 21.09 -7.54 -12.51
C ALA A 302 21.52 -7.02 -13.93
N PRO A 303 20.58 -6.61 -14.81
CA PRO A 303 19.12 -6.59 -14.63
C PRO A 303 18.32 -7.69 -15.34
N PHE A 304 17.33 -8.22 -14.62
CA PHE A 304 16.16 -8.83 -15.25
C PHE A 304 15.42 -7.75 -16.04
N THR A 305 14.93 -8.10 -17.22
CA THR A 305 14.07 -7.23 -18.02
C THR A 305 12.65 -7.74 -17.97
N VAL A 306 11.78 -7.00 -17.28
CA VAL A 306 10.33 -7.23 -17.29
C VAL A 306 9.73 -6.40 -18.43
N THR A 307 9.06 -7.03 -19.37
CA THR A 307 8.34 -6.33 -20.44
C THR A 307 6.84 -6.41 -20.21
N LEU A 308 6.18 -5.26 -20.06
CA LEU A 308 4.73 -5.13 -19.97
C LEU A 308 4.21 -4.46 -21.25
N PRO A 309 3.59 -5.21 -22.17
CA PRO A 309 3.06 -4.65 -23.42
C PRO A 309 1.84 -3.76 -23.20
N SER A 310 1.65 -2.79 -24.09
CA SER A 310 0.41 -2.01 -24.25
C SER A 310 -0.09 -1.24 -23.01
N VAL A 311 0.78 -0.98 -22.04
CA VAL A 311 0.45 -0.22 -20.81
C VAL A 311 1.36 1.00 -20.61
N ALA A 312 2.21 1.35 -21.57
CA ALA A 312 3.13 2.49 -21.49
C ALA A 312 2.42 3.84 -21.66
N VAL A 313 1.68 4.24 -20.64
CA VAL A 313 0.95 5.50 -20.59
C VAL A 313 1.51 6.37 -19.47
N PRO A 314 2.13 7.53 -19.77
CA PRO A 314 2.51 8.51 -18.76
C PRO A 314 1.30 9.33 -18.28
N SER A 315 1.32 9.88 -17.06
CA SER A 315 2.39 9.76 -16.07
C SER A 315 2.36 8.41 -15.36
N ASP A 316 3.53 7.85 -15.02
CA ASP A 316 3.63 6.48 -14.52
C ASP A 316 4.67 6.30 -13.40
N THR A 317 4.67 5.11 -12.79
CA THR A 317 5.62 4.68 -11.78
C THR A 317 5.84 3.17 -11.81
N SER A 318 6.90 2.71 -11.16
CA SER A 318 7.12 1.29 -10.89
C SER A 318 7.73 1.04 -9.52
N HIS A 319 7.39 -0.10 -8.93
CA HIS A 319 7.83 -0.52 -7.61
C HIS A 319 8.29 -1.98 -7.65
N VAL A 320 9.30 -2.27 -6.84
CA VAL A 320 9.88 -3.60 -6.71
C VAL A 320 10.09 -3.90 -5.23
N THR A 321 9.74 -5.11 -4.82
CA THR A 321 10.14 -5.66 -3.53
C THR A 321 10.70 -7.08 -3.74
N ALA A 322 11.72 -7.44 -2.95
CA ALA A 322 12.29 -8.78 -3.00
C ALA A 322 11.34 -9.82 -2.40
N TYR A 323 11.52 -11.09 -2.75
CA TYR A 323 10.82 -12.22 -2.12
C TYR A 323 11.82 -13.26 -1.62
N GLY A 324 11.55 -13.84 -0.45
CA GLY A 324 12.32 -14.95 0.12
C GLY A 324 12.88 -14.66 1.52
N LYS A 325 13.48 -15.68 2.13
CA LYS A 325 13.85 -15.72 3.57
C LYS A 325 15.22 -15.12 3.92
N GLY A 326 16.08 -14.83 2.95
CA GLY A 326 17.41 -14.26 3.20
C GLY A 326 17.35 -12.73 3.32
N PRO A 327 18.48 -12.03 3.52
CA PRO A 327 18.54 -10.57 3.59
C PRO A 327 18.68 -9.87 2.21
N GLU A 328 18.53 -10.60 1.10
CA GLU A 328 18.64 -10.03 -0.24
C GLU A 328 17.58 -8.97 -0.48
N TYR A 329 17.89 -7.97 -1.29
CA TYR A 329 16.98 -6.89 -1.64
C TYR A 329 17.01 -6.63 -3.13
N CYS A 330 15.93 -6.05 -3.64
CA CYS A 330 15.77 -5.73 -5.05
C CYS A 330 15.39 -4.26 -5.20
N GLY A 331 15.77 -3.71 -6.34
CA GLY A 331 15.36 -2.39 -6.79
C GLY A 331 15.31 -2.36 -8.30
N LEU A 332 15.23 -1.15 -8.84
CA LEU A 332 15.33 -0.91 -10.28
C LEU A 332 16.78 -0.57 -10.62
N TYR A 333 17.36 -1.23 -11.61
CA TYR A 333 18.69 -0.94 -12.13
C TYR A 333 18.76 0.44 -12.79
N ALA A 334 17.69 0.83 -13.46
CA ALA A 334 17.50 2.12 -14.12
C ALA A 334 16.01 2.45 -14.13
N SER A 335 15.66 3.70 -14.43
CA SER A 335 14.27 4.08 -14.69
C SER A 335 13.68 3.20 -15.79
N TRP A 336 12.38 2.90 -15.72
CA TRP A 336 11.71 2.13 -16.75
C TRP A 336 11.69 2.87 -18.08
N ALA A 337 11.81 2.11 -19.16
CA ALA A 337 11.79 2.61 -20.53
C ALA A 337 10.41 2.37 -21.16
N ARG A 338 9.93 3.35 -21.93
CA ARG A 338 8.70 3.25 -22.74
C ARG A 338 9.12 3.09 -24.19
N THR A 339 8.64 2.06 -24.88
CA THR A 339 8.97 1.81 -26.29
C THR A 339 7.80 1.13 -26.98
N SER A 340 7.27 1.74 -28.04
CA SER A 340 6.18 1.18 -28.86
C SER A 340 4.99 0.70 -28.02
N GLY A 341 4.53 1.51 -27.06
CA GLY A 341 3.41 1.18 -26.15
C GLY A 341 3.74 0.17 -25.05
N SER A 342 4.95 -0.40 -25.03
CA SER A 342 5.42 -1.33 -23.99
C SER A 342 6.30 -0.63 -22.95
N VAL A 343 6.23 -1.08 -21.71
CA VAL A 343 7.14 -0.65 -20.63
C VAL A 343 8.15 -1.76 -20.35
N ARG A 344 9.41 -1.37 -20.18
CA ARG A 344 10.47 -2.26 -19.69
C ARG A 344 10.92 -1.82 -18.31
N LEU A 345 10.75 -2.69 -17.31
CA LEU A 345 11.33 -2.53 -15.98
C LEU A 345 12.64 -3.31 -15.92
N TYR A 346 13.68 -2.68 -15.35
CA TYR A 346 14.98 -3.30 -15.19
C TYR A 346 15.16 -3.66 -13.72
N VAL A 347 14.87 -4.90 -13.33
CA VAL A 347 14.93 -5.31 -11.92
C VAL A 347 16.32 -5.86 -11.61
N ALA A 348 17.00 -5.28 -10.63
CA ALA A 348 18.25 -5.79 -10.10
C ALA A 348 18.09 -6.17 -8.64
N CYS A 349 18.60 -7.34 -8.29
CA CYS A 349 18.62 -7.83 -6.93
C CYS A 349 20.05 -8.05 -6.47
N PHE A 350 20.27 -7.84 -5.18
CA PHE A 350 21.58 -7.85 -4.56
C PHE A 350 21.56 -8.73 -3.31
N SER A 351 22.67 -9.41 -3.06
CA SER A 351 22.94 -10.07 -1.78
C SER A 351 22.97 -9.04 -0.66
N ALA A 352 22.99 -9.53 0.59
CA ALA A 352 23.26 -8.71 1.77
C ALA A 352 24.45 -7.75 1.60
N GLY A 353 25.55 -8.25 1.02
CA GLY A 353 26.79 -7.49 0.78
C GLY A 353 26.79 -6.62 -0.48
N GLY A 354 25.68 -6.55 -1.21
CA GLY A 354 25.55 -5.69 -2.40
C GLY A 354 26.06 -6.32 -3.71
N THR A 355 26.36 -7.61 -3.74
CA THR A 355 26.71 -8.30 -4.99
C THR A 355 25.45 -8.66 -5.77
N PRO A 356 25.41 -8.54 -7.11
CA PRO A 356 24.28 -9.01 -7.90
C PRO A 356 23.93 -10.47 -7.63
N VAL A 357 22.64 -10.78 -7.46
CA VAL A 357 22.14 -12.15 -7.28
C VAL A 357 20.87 -12.38 -8.07
N LYS A 358 20.59 -13.66 -8.35
CA LYS A 358 19.30 -14.12 -8.85
C LYS A 358 18.42 -14.49 -7.66
N THR A 359 17.46 -13.62 -7.33
CA THR A 359 16.48 -13.89 -6.27
C THR A 359 15.06 -13.54 -6.76
N PRO A 360 14.03 -14.21 -6.24
CA PRO A 360 12.64 -13.86 -6.49
C PRO A 360 12.28 -12.41 -6.14
N PHE A 361 11.29 -11.85 -6.84
CA PHE A 361 10.82 -10.49 -6.62
C PHE A 361 9.38 -10.28 -7.11
N PHE A 362 8.71 -9.29 -6.54
CA PHE A 362 7.48 -8.70 -7.08
C PHE A 362 7.84 -7.41 -7.81
N ALA A 363 7.25 -7.20 -8.99
CA ALA A 363 7.33 -5.95 -9.71
C ALA A 363 5.91 -5.46 -10.05
N ALA A 364 5.69 -4.17 -9.86
CA ALA A 364 4.45 -3.50 -10.22
C ALA A 364 4.76 -2.27 -11.08
N TYR A 365 3.95 -2.04 -12.08
CA TYR A 365 3.95 -0.84 -12.92
C TYR A 365 2.55 -0.24 -12.91
N THR A 366 2.46 1.07 -12.91
CA THR A 366 1.17 1.77 -12.90
C THR A 366 1.26 3.13 -13.59
N SER A 367 0.31 3.38 -14.48
CA SER A 367 -0.04 4.70 -15.01
C SER A 367 -1.03 5.42 -14.10
N ALA A 368 -1.04 6.74 -14.16
CA ALA A 368 -2.05 7.61 -13.58
C ALA A 368 -3.44 7.44 -14.20
N VAL A 369 -3.50 7.06 -15.49
CA VAL A 369 -4.72 6.95 -16.30
C VAL A 369 -4.94 5.57 -16.90
#